data_AF-A0AAE3VC09-F1
#
_entry.id   AF-A0AAE3VC09-F1
#
_cell.length_a   1.000
_cell.length_b   1.000
_cell.length_c   1.000
_cell.angle_alpha   90.00
_cell.angle_beta   90.00
_cell.angle_gamma   90.00
#
_symmetry.space_group_name_H-M   'P 1'
#
loop_
_entity.id
_entity.type
_entity.pdbx_description
1 polymer ?
#
loop_
_entity_poly.entity_id
_entity_poly.type
_entity_poly.pdbx_seq_one_letter_code
_entity_poly.pdbx_strand_id
1 'polypeptide(L)'
;MNDIIKQLYQIGIVPVVAIDDPKKAVPLAKALVKGGLPTAEITFRTAAAEEAIRAIVAEVPEMLVGAGTVLTREQADRAIAAGARFIVSPGFNPEITKYVLSKGVAMCPGTATAGEMEQAMALGLDAVKFFPAEQNGGVEKLKALAGPYRNLMWMPTGGVNTKNMLNYLSFDQIFACGGTWMVKKDMIENEQWDKITAICQDAVKTMLDLKIKHLGINCENAEEAERTAKLLCAAFGFACNDTDVSIFTDTALEVMKFKGRGTNGHVAIACSNVDRAEYHLGLQGVSFDESSRKTDAKGRTTFLYLQDEIGGFAFHLTRN
;
A
#
# COMPACT_ATOMS: atom_id res chain seq x y z
N MET A 1 -2.02 3.28 15.49
CA MET A 1 -1.93 3.83 14.14
C MET A 1 -3.16 4.67 13.83
N ASN A 2 -2.92 5.95 13.56
CA ASN A 2 -3.94 6.92 13.11
C ASN A 2 -4.66 6.44 11.83
N ASP A 3 -5.96 6.71 11.70
CA ASP A 3 -6.78 6.23 10.57
C ASP A 3 -6.26 6.72 9.21
N ILE A 4 -5.75 7.94 9.13
CA ILE A 4 -5.16 8.48 7.90
C ILE A 4 -3.89 7.72 7.54
N ILE A 5 -3.05 7.40 8.52
CA ILE A 5 -1.83 6.59 8.29
C ILE A 5 -2.21 5.18 7.86
N LYS A 6 -3.26 4.59 8.43
CA LYS A 6 -3.79 3.28 8.00
C LYS A 6 -4.29 3.32 6.56
N GLN A 7 -4.97 4.39 6.15
CA GLN A 7 -5.40 4.56 4.75
C GLN A 7 -4.19 4.71 3.81
N LEU A 8 -3.18 5.50 4.19
CA LEU A 8 -1.93 5.59 3.41
C LEU A 8 -1.21 4.24 3.32
N TYR A 9 -1.27 3.43 4.38
CA TYR A 9 -0.73 2.07 4.39
C TYR A 9 -1.40 1.16 3.36
N GLN A 10 -2.72 1.20 3.31
CA GLN A 10 -3.54 0.43 2.36
C GLN A 10 -3.30 0.85 0.91
N ILE A 11 -3.12 2.16 0.66
CA ILE A 11 -2.78 2.68 -0.66
C ILE A 11 -1.34 2.28 -1.04
N GLY A 12 -0.39 2.40 -0.11
CA GLY A 12 0.99 1.93 -0.23
C GLY A 12 1.97 2.88 -0.96
N ILE A 13 1.47 3.78 -1.82
CA ILE A 13 2.28 4.77 -2.54
C ILE A 13 1.64 6.15 -2.42
N VAL A 14 2.44 7.18 -2.13
CA VAL A 14 1.99 8.57 -2.00
C VAL A 14 2.66 9.44 -3.07
N PRO A 15 1.93 9.88 -4.11
CA PRO A 15 2.41 10.87 -5.07
C PRO A 15 2.74 12.20 -4.37
N VAL A 16 3.98 12.67 -4.52
CA VAL A 16 4.45 13.95 -3.99
C VAL A 16 4.41 14.98 -5.12
N VAL A 17 3.51 15.95 -5.01
CA VAL A 17 3.14 16.85 -6.10
C VAL A 17 3.68 18.26 -5.84
N ALA A 18 4.39 18.82 -6.83
CA ALA A 18 4.57 20.26 -6.94
C ALA A 18 3.73 20.75 -8.13
N ILE A 19 2.83 21.70 -7.87
CA ILE A 19 1.88 22.19 -8.87
C ILE A 19 1.91 23.71 -8.90
N ASP A 20 2.19 24.29 -10.06
CA ASP A 20 2.31 25.75 -10.21
C ASP A 20 0.99 26.40 -10.64
N ASP A 21 0.17 25.67 -11.40
CA ASP A 21 -1.14 26.12 -11.89
C ASP A 21 -2.26 25.33 -11.17
N PRO A 22 -3.06 25.96 -10.29
CA PRO A 22 -4.08 25.28 -9.52
C PRO A 22 -5.20 24.69 -10.39
N LYS A 23 -5.41 25.19 -11.62
CA LYS A 23 -6.40 24.63 -12.55
C LYS A 23 -6.06 23.19 -12.96
N LYS A 24 -4.80 22.80 -12.87
CA LYS A 24 -4.33 21.44 -13.18
C LYS A 24 -4.52 20.46 -12.03
N ALA A 25 -4.92 20.93 -10.84
CA ALA A 25 -5.00 20.12 -9.63
C ALA A 25 -6.08 19.03 -9.72
N VAL A 26 -7.28 19.41 -10.15
CA VAL A 26 -8.42 18.48 -10.27
C VAL A 26 -8.20 17.44 -11.38
N PRO A 27 -7.76 17.80 -12.61
CA PRO A 27 -7.40 16.81 -13.63
C PRO A 27 -6.31 15.84 -13.16
N LEU A 28 -5.27 16.34 -12.49
CA LEU A 28 -4.23 15.49 -11.91
C LEU A 28 -4.79 14.52 -10.87
N ALA A 29 -5.63 14.99 -9.94
CA ALA A 29 -6.23 14.14 -8.91
C ALA A 29 -7.10 13.04 -9.53
N LYS A 30 -7.90 13.35 -10.55
CA LYS A 30 -8.69 12.35 -11.30
C LYS A 30 -7.80 11.31 -11.98
N ALA A 31 -6.67 11.73 -12.55
CA ALA A 31 -5.70 10.81 -13.14
C ALA A 31 -5.06 9.88 -12.09
N LEU A 32 -4.75 10.40 -10.89
CA LEU A 32 -4.22 9.60 -9.78
C LEU A 32 -5.24 8.58 -9.27
N VAL A 33 -6.50 8.98 -9.08
CA VAL A 33 -7.61 8.08 -8.69
C VAL A 33 -7.79 6.98 -9.74
N LYS A 34 -7.89 7.33 -11.03
CA LYS A 34 -7.97 6.36 -12.14
C LYS A 34 -6.74 5.45 -12.19
N GLY A 35 -5.60 5.95 -11.72
CA GLY A 35 -4.34 5.24 -11.57
C GLY A 35 -4.29 4.25 -10.40
N GLY A 36 -5.31 4.21 -9.54
CA GLY A 36 -5.35 3.41 -8.32
C GLY A 36 -4.63 4.06 -7.12
N LEU A 37 -4.24 5.32 -7.22
CA LEU A 37 -3.58 6.06 -6.13
C LEU A 37 -4.47 7.24 -5.66
N PRO A 38 -5.56 6.97 -4.91
CA PRO A 38 -6.47 8.02 -4.41
C PRO A 38 -5.88 8.78 -3.21
N THR A 39 -4.64 9.27 -3.36
CA THR A 39 -3.97 10.14 -2.38
C THR A 39 -2.96 11.06 -3.07
N ALA A 40 -2.70 12.23 -2.48
CA ALA A 40 -1.58 13.08 -2.88
C ALA A 40 -1.03 13.93 -1.73
N GLU A 41 0.29 14.07 -1.68
CA GLU A 41 1.01 15.06 -0.86
C GLU A 41 1.24 16.32 -1.74
N ILE A 42 0.39 17.34 -1.62
CA ILE A 42 0.55 18.61 -2.33
C ILE A 42 1.56 19.48 -1.60
N THR A 43 2.70 19.76 -2.22
CA THR A 43 3.81 20.46 -1.54
C THR A 43 3.62 21.98 -1.53
N PHE A 44 3.81 22.60 -0.36
CA PHE A 44 3.84 24.06 -0.14
C PHE A 44 5.11 24.75 -0.69
N ARG A 45 5.69 24.17 -1.76
CA ARG A 45 6.81 24.75 -2.51
C ARG A 45 6.34 25.71 -3.60
N THR A 46 5.04 25.74 -3.88
CA THR A 46 4.42 26.61 -4.89
C THR A 46 3.31 27.44 -4.22
N ALA A 47 3.05 28.63 -4.77
CA ALA A 47 1.98 29.50 -4.27
C ALA A 47 0.58 28.88 -4.46
N ALA A 48 0.43 28.01 -5.45
CA ALA A 48 -0.83 27.36 -5.82
C ALA A 48 -1.26 26.20 -4.89
N ALA A 49 -0.42 25.79 -3.94
CA ALA A 49 -0.68 24.60 -3.11
C ALA A 49 -2.02 24.66 -2.35
N GLU A 50 -2.34 25.81 -1.74
CA GLU A 50 -3.59 25.98 -0.98
C GLU A 50 -4.83 25.88 -1.88
N GLU A 51 -4.82 26.58 -3.01
CA GLU A 51 -5.93 26.56 -3.97
C GLU A 51 -6.09 25.17 -4.61
N ALA A 52 -4.98 24.51 -4.94
CA ALA A 52 -4.98 23.15 -5.45
C ALA A 52 -5.61 22.15 -4.46
N ILE A 53 -5.23 22.22 -3.17
CA ILE A 53 -5.83 21.37 -2.13
C ILE A 53 -7.34 21.62 -2.06
N ARG A 54 -7.75 22.89 -1.99
CA ARG A 54 -9.17 23.26 -1.89
C ARG A 54 -9.99 22.75 -3.07
N ALA A 55 -9.48 22.90 -4.29
CA ALA A 55 -10.14 22.44 -5.50
C ALA A 55 -10.27 20.90 -5.54
N ILE A 56 -9.19 20.17 -5.20
CA ILE A 56 -9.23 18.70 -5.17
C ILE A 56 -10.23 18.20 -4.13
N VAL A 57 -10.21 18.74 -2.91
CA VAL A 57 -11.14 18.33 -1.84
C VAL A 57 -12.59 18.58 -2.23
N ALA A 58 -12.87 19.68 -2.94
CA ALA A 58 -14.22 20.02 -3.38
C ALA A 58 -14.72 19.15 -4.56
N GLU A 59 -13.85 18.82 -5.52
CA GLU A 59 -14.26 18.22 -6.80
C GLU A 59 -13.90 16.73 -6.95
N VAL A 60 -13.06 16.19 -6.06
CA VAL A 60 -12.60 14.79 -6.07
C VAL A 60 -12.64 14.22 -4.64
N PRO A 61 -13.85 14.04 -4.05
CA PRO A 61 -14.03 13.70 -2.64
C PRO A 61 -13.43 12.34 -2.24
N GLU A 62 -13.20 11.44 -3.18
CA GLU A 62 -12.51 10.16 -2.96
C GLU A 62 -11.00 10.29 -2.73
N MET A 63 -10.42 11.45 -3.06
CA MET A 63 -8.98 11.70 -2.95
C MET A 63 -8.58 12.07 -1.51
N LEU A 64 -7.68 11.28 -0.91
CA LEU A 64 -7.04 11.65 0.35
C LEU A 64 -5.95 12.71 0.11
N VAL A 65 -6.24 13.97 0.43
CA VAL A 65 -5.28 15.07 0.21
C VAL A 65 -4.52 15.40 1.48
N GLY A 66 -3.19 15.49 1.38
CA GLY A 66 -2.31 16.04 2.41
C GLY A 66 -1.45 17.18 1.90
N ALA A 67 -0.85 17.92 2.83
CA ALA A 67 0.05 19.01 2.53
C ALA A 67 1.50 18.64 2.88
N GLY A 68 2.38 18.73 1.89
CA GLY A 68 3.80 18.48 2.05
C GLY A 68 4.63 19.75 2.16
N THR A 69 5.87 19.61 2.63
CA THR A 69 6.80 20.75 2.80
C THR A 69 6.25 21.85 3.71
N VAL A 70 5.50 21.47 4.73
CA VAL A 70 4.99 22.43 5.74
C VAL A 70 6.08 22.69 6.77
N LEU A 71 6.46 23.95 6.93
CA LEU A 71 7.56 24.41 7.78
C LEU A 71 7.11 25.43 8.84
N THR A 72 5.92 26.05 8.68
CA THR A 72 5.40 27.07 9.58
C THR A 72 3.98 26.77 10.04
N ARG A 73 3.56 27.37 11.15
CA ARG A 73 2.19 27.26 11.67
C ARG A 73 1.17 27.83 10.67
N GLU A 74 1.50 28.95 10.02
CA GLU A 74 0.65 29.57 9.02
C GLU A 74 0.42 28.65 7.81
N GLN A 75 1.46 27.96 7.32
CA GLN A 75 1.30 26.97 6.27
C GLN A 75 0.41 25.80 6.71
N ALA A 76 0.58 25.33 7.95
CA ALA A 76 -0.28 24.29 8.51
C ALA A 76 -1.75 24.74 8.59
N ASP A 77 -2.02 25.94 9.12
CA ASP A 77 -3.38 26.48 9.22
C ASP A 77 -4.02 26.64 7.84
N ARG A 78 -3.28 27.17 6.84
CA ARG A 78 -3.75 27.29 5.46
C ARG A 78 -4.06 25.94 4.83
N ALA A 79 -3.19 24.95 5.01
CA ALA A 79 -3.40 23.59 4.52
C ALA A 79 -4.65 22.93 5.13
N ILE A 80 -4.79 23.04 6.46
CA ILE A 80 -5.91 22.46 7.21
C ILE A 80 -7.23 23.14 6.80
N ALA A 81 -7.23 24.47 6.71
CA ALA A 81 -8.39 25.24 6.26
C ALA A 81 -8.80 24.93 4.82
N ALA A 82 -7.84 24.58 3.95
CA ALA A 82 -8.12 24.11 2.59
C ALA A 82 -8.66 22.67 2.54
N GLY A 83 -8.63 21.92 3.64
CA GLY A 83 -9.17 20.56 3.75
C GLY A 83 -8.11 19.45 3.76
N ALA A 84 -6.82 19.77 3.88
CA ALA A 84 -5.78 18.74 4.01
C ALA A 84 -6.02 17.86 5.25
N ARG A 85 -5.96 16.54 5.06
CA ARG A 85 -6.23 15.53 6.10
C ARG A 85 -4.98 15.05 6.82
N PHE A 86 -3.81 15.29 6.24
CA PHE A 86 -2.51 15.03 6.87
C PHE A 86 -1.47 16.08 6.45
N ILE A 87 -0.47 16.27 7.30
CA ILE A 87 0.65 17.19 7.09
C ILE A 87 1.95 16.41 7.06
N VAL A 88 2.83 16.78 6.12
CA VAL A 88 4.17 16.22 5.95
C VAL A 88 5.19 17.35 5.95
N SER A 89 6.21 17.24 6.80
CA SER A 89 7.38 18.12 6.79
C SER A 89 8.62 17.36 6.29
N PRO A 90 9.60 18.02 5.67
CA PRO A 90 10.80 17.34 5.18
C PRO A 90 11.75 16.92 6.31
N GLY A 91 11.70 17.60 7.45
CA GLY A 91 12.45 17.29 8.67
C GLY A 91 11.58 17.39 9.91
N PHE A 92 12.17 17.06 11.06
CA PHE A 92 11.47 17.05 12.34
C PHE A 92 11.65 18.40 13.03
N ASN A 93 10.54 19.13 13.19
CA ASN A 93 10.47 20.31 14.05
C ASN A 93 9.45 20.02 15.16
N PRO A 94 9.87 19.97 16.44
CA PRO A 94 9.00 19.60 17.54
C PRO A 94 7.86 20.62 17.75
N GLU A 95 8.08 21.90 17.48
CA GLU A 95 7.05 22.93 17.65
C GLU A 95 5.94 22.80 16.60
N ILE A 96 6.31 22.62 15.34
CA ILE A 96 5.35 22.41 14.25
C ILE A 96 4.61 21.09 14.43
N THR A 97 5.32 20.03 14.81
CA THR A 97 4.72 18.71 15.06
C THR A 97 3.67 18.78 16.18
N LYS A 98 4.02 19.36 17.34
CA LYS A 98 3.06 19.58 18.44
C LYS A 98 1.88 20.44 17.99
N TYR A 99 2.14 21.48 17.21
CA TYR A 99 1.08 22.37 16.71
C TYR A 99 0.06 21.62 15.84
N VAL A 100 0.51 20.87 14.83
CA VAL A 100 -0.38 20.08 13.96
C VAL A 100 -1.16 19.03 14.76
N LEU A 101 -0.48 18.32 15.67
CA LEU A 101 -1.14 17.35 16.55
C LEU A 101 -2.22 18.00 17.44
N SER A 102 -1.97 19.20 17.96
CA SER A 102 -2.96 19.94 18.77
C SER A 102 -4.21 20.36 17.98
N LYS A 103 -4.13 20.39 16.64
CA LYS A 103 -5.28 20.63 15.75
C LYS A 103 -6.04 19.35 15.41
N GLY A 104 -5.62 18.19 15.92
CA GLY A 104 -6.23 16.90 15.63
C GLY A 104 -5.94 16.36 14.23
N VAL A 105 -4.92 16.89 13.55
CA VAL A 105 -4.56 16.50 12.18
C VAL A 105 -3.39 15.53 12.19
N ALA A 106 -3.43 14.53 11.31
CA ALA A 106 -2.34 13.55 11.20
C ALA A 106 -1.04 14.23 10.76
N MET A 107 0.05 13.94 11.46
CA MET A 107 1.37 14.53 11.21
C MET A 107 2.38 13.43 10.90
N CYS A 108 3.12 13.59 9.80
CA CYS A 108 4.18 12.69 9.37
C CYS A 108 5.47 13.50 9.16
N PRO A 109 6.23 13.80 10.23
CA PRO A 109 7.45 14.59 10.10
C PRO A 109 8.58 13.78 9.49
N GLY A 110 9.42 14.43 8.70
CA GLY A 110 10.65 13.82 8.17
C GLY A 110 11.68 13.58 9.26
N THR A 111 12.32 12.42 9.22
CA THR A 111 13.41 12.03 10.12
C THR A 111 14.53 11.40 9.29
N ALA A 112 15.76 11.55 9.76
CA ALA A 112 16.95 10.98 9.15
C ALA A 112 17.80 10.18 10.14
N THR A 113 17.63 10.40 11.45
CA THR A 113 18.46 9.84 12.52
C THR A 113 17.63 9.23 13.65
N ALA A 114 18.25 8.34 14.42
CA ALA A 114 17.68 7.73 15.62
C ALA A 114 17.14 8.79 16.61
N GLY A 115 17.91 9.85 16.88
CA GLY A 115 17.51 10.89 17.83
C GLY A 115 16.27 11.69 17.39
N GLU A 116 16.07 11.92 16.09
CA GLU A 116 14.84 12.55 15.58
C GLU A 116 13.65 11.60 15.68
N MET A 117 13.86 10.32 15.40
CA MET A 117 12.83 9.28 15.52
C MET A 117 12.37 9.14 16.97
N GLU A 118 13.30 9.12 17.94
CA GLU A 118 12.98 9.08 19.37
C GLU A 118 12.20 10.31 19.82
N GLN A 119 12.59 11.50 19.36
CA GLN A 119 11.84 12.72 19.65
C GLN A 119 10.43 12.70 19.05
N ALA A 120 10.25 12.19 17.83
CA ALA A 120 8.94 12.02 17.23
C ALA A 120 8.07 11.02 18.02
N MET A 121 8.65 9.89 18.42
CA MET A 121 7.99 8.88 19.26
C MET A 121 7.60 9.43 20.64
N ALA A 122 8.44 10.27 21.24
CA ALA A 122 8.13 10.94 22.50
C ALA A 122 6.93 11.90 22.41
N LEU A 123 6.56 12.33 21.19
CA LEU A 123 5.33 13.08 20.91
C LEU A 123 4.13 12.18 20.56
N GLY A 124 4.27 10.86 20.69
CA GLY A 124 3.22 9.87 20.43
C GLY A 124 3.08 9.46 18.96
N LEU A 125 4.04 9.80 18.10
CA LEU A 125 4.02 9.38 16.70
C LEU A 125 4.50 7.93 16.56
N ASP A 126 3.69 7.11 15.90
CA ASP A 126 4.02 5.73 15.50
C ASP A 126 4.37 5.61 14.01
N ALA A 127 4.30 6.70 13.25
CA ALA A 127 4.65 6.78 11.85
C ALA A 127 5.37 8.10 11.51
N VAL A 128 6.48 8.01 10.79
CA VAL A 128 7.29 9.18 10.37
C VAL A 128 7.73 9.06 8.92
N LYS A 129 8.04 10.18 8.29
CA LYS A 129 8.69 10.21 6.98
C LYS A 129 10.18 9.94 7.18
N PHE A 130 10.77 9.17 6.26
CA PHE A 130 12.23 8.98 6.20
C PHE A 130 12.75 9.71 4.97
N PHE A 131 13.52 10.78 5.17
CA PHE A 131 13.91 11.69 4.09
C PHE A 131 15.29 12.31 4.34
N PRO A 132 16.14 12.46 3.29
CA PRO A 132 16.01 11.88 1.95
C PRO A 132 16.46 10.40 1.94
N ALA A 133 15.57 9.49 1.56
CA ALA A 133 15.73 8.06 1.83
C ALA A 133 17.00 7.43 1.23
N GLU A 134 17.18 7.52 -0.10
CA GLU A 134 18.32 6.87 -0.77
C GLU A 134 19.67 7.45 -0.31
N GLN A 135 19.78 8.78 -0.20
CA GLN A 135 20.99 9.46 0.24
C GLN A 135 21.31 9.22 1.71
N ASN A 136 20.33 8.78 2.49
CA ASN A 136 20.47 8.53 3.92
C ASN A 136 20.61 7.04 4.24
N GLY A 137 21.16 6.23 3.32
CA GLY A 137 21.44 4.81 3.54
C GLY A 137 20.29 3.85 3.24
N GLY A 138 19.16 4.38 2.75
CA GLY A 138 18.05 3.61 2.22
C GLY A 138 17.44 2.57 3.18
N VAL A 139 16.88 1.51 2.61
CA VAL A 139 16.16 0.49 3.40
C VAL A 139 17.07 -0.26 4.37
N GLU A 140 18.36 -0.43 4.05
CA GLU A 140 19.30 -1.14 4.93
C GLU A 140 19.54 -0.39 6.24
N LYS A 141 19.60 0.95 6.20
CA LYS A 141 19.61 1.75 7.42
C LYS A 141 18.33 1.56 8.23
N LEU A 142 17.15 1.56 7.59
CA LEU A 142 15.88 1.35 8.29
C LEU A 142 15.82 -0.03 8.95
N LYS A 143 16.29 -1.08 8.28
CA LYS A 143 16.42 -2.43 8.88
C LYS A 143 17.36 -2.45 10.09
N ALA A 144 18.46 -1.71 10.04
CA ALA A 144 19.37 -1.60 11.19
C ALA A 144 18.71 -0.85 12.37
N LEU A 145 17.90 0.17 12.10
CA LEU A 145 17.15 0.93 13.11
C LEU A 145 15.91 0.19 13.65
N ALA A 146 15.41 -0.81 12.91
CA ALA A 146 14.21 -1.59 13.27
C ALA A 146 14.30 -2.31 14.62
N GLY A 147 15.50 -2.75 15.00
CA GLY A 147 15.75 -3.50 16.23
C GLY A 147 15.22 -2.80 17.49
N PRO A 148 15.68 -1.57 17.78
CA PRO A 148 15.17 -0.77 18.91
C PRO A 148 13.77 -0.16 18.66
N TYR A 149 13.41 0.19 17.42
CA TYR A 149 12.16 0.92 17.13
C TYR A 149 11.07 0.02 16.54
N ARG A 150 10.71 -1.06 17.24
CA ARG A 150 9.83 -2.13 16.72
C ARG A 150 8.43 -1.68 16.28
N ASN A 151 7.93 -0.59 16.86
CA ASN A 151 6.58 -0.08 16.61
C ASN A 151 6.56 1.17 15.71
N LEU A 152 7.72 1.69 15.30
CA LEU A 152 7.80 2.84 14.42
C LEU A 152 7.67 2.39 12.97
N MET A 153 6.80 3.08 12.21
CA MET A 153 6.62 2.87 10.78
C MET A 153 7.25 4.02 9.99
N TRP A 154 7.78 3.73 8.81
CA TRP A 154 8.43 4.73 7.96
C TRP A 154 7.73 4.90 6.61
N MET A 155 7.69 6.14 6.14
CA MET A 155 7.44 6.48 4.74
C MET A 155 8.71 7.01 4.09
N PRO A 156 9.53 6.15 3.46
CA PRO A 156 10.71 6.58 2.70
C PRO A 156 10.29 7.48 1.54
N THR A 157 10.97 8.61 1.43
CA THR A 157 10.79 9.59 0.34
C THR A 157 12.15 10.15 -0.05
N GLY A 158 12.36 10.39 -1.34
CA GLY A 158 13.63 10.89 -1.88
C GLY A 158 14.46 9.77 -2.50
N GLY A 159 14.52 9.78 -3.84
CA GLY A 159 15.21 8.74 -4.64
C GLY A 159 14.40 7.44 -4.86
N VAL A 160 13.27 7.28 -4.19
CA VAL A 160 12.34 6.16 -4.45
C VAL A 160 11.74 6.26 -5.86
N ASN A 161 11.67 5.14 -6.55
CA ASN A 161 11.14 4.99 -7.91
C ASN A 161 10.70 3.54 -8.18
N THR A 162 10.17 3.27 -9.37
CA THR A 162 9.66 1.93 -9.75
C THR A 162 10.71 0.80 -9.61
N LYS A 163 12.01 1.10 -9.72
CA LYS A 163 13.08 0.09 -9.65
C LYS A 163 13.41 -0.34 -8.22
N ASN A 164 13.21 0.53 -7.22
CA ASN A 164 13.62 0.28 -5.84
C ASN A 164 12.47 0.27 -4.83
N MET A 165 11.25 0.70 -5.19
CA MET A 165 10.15 0.81 -4.25
C MET A 165 9.81 -0.53 -3.55
N LEU A 166 9.97 -1.67 -4.24
CA LEU A 166 9.72 -2.99 -3.65
C LEU A 166 10.76 -3.37 -2.59
N ASN A 167 12.00 -2.89 -2.71
CA ASN A 167 13.04 -3.11 -1.70
C ASN A 167 12.62 -2.47 -0.37
N TYR A 168 11.89 -1.35 -0.42
CA TYR A 168 11.29 -0.72 0.74
C TYR A 168 10.00 -1.42 1.16
N LEU A 169 9.03 -1.56 0.26
CA LEU A 169 7.68 -2.05 0.59
C LEU A 169 7.63 -3.51 1.06
N SER A 170 8.68 -4.29 0.78
CA SER A 170 8.86 -5.65 1.33
C SER A 170 9.29 -5.66 2.81
N PHE A 171 9.75 -4.54 3.34
CA PHE A 171 10.06 -4.40 4.76
C PHE A 171 8.81 -4.00 5.54
N ASP A 172 8.44 -4.85 6.49
CA ASP A 172 7.19 -4.80 7.26
C ASP A 172 6.90 -3.46 7.98
N GLN A 173 7.94 -2.68 8.31
CA GLN A 173 7.78 -1.37 8.95
C GLN A 173 7.68 -0.19 7.96
N ILE A 174 7.60 -0.46 6.66
CA ILE A 174 7.34 0.55 5.64
C ILE A 174 5.84 0.64 5.38
N PHE A 175 5.23 1.73 5.83
CA PHE A 175 3.79 1.89 5.66
C PHE A 175 3.42 2.33 4.24
N ALA A 176 4.18 3.25 3.64
CA ALA A 176 4.00 3.69 2.26
C ALA A 176 5.32 4.21 1.68
N CYS A 177 5.42 4.33 0.36
CA CYS A 177 6.53 5.01 -0.31
C CYS A 177 6.08 6.36 -0.88
N GLY A 178 6.80 7.44 -0.57
CA GLY A 178 6.56 8.75 -1.16
C GLY A 178 7.47 9.02 -2.36
N GLY A 179 6.94 9.60 -3.45
CA GLY A 179 7.80 10.06 -4.52
C GLY A 179 7.13 10.80 -5.68
N THR A 180 7.96 11.30 -6.59
CA THR A 180 7.55 12.21 -7.68
C THR A 180 7.51 11.54 -9.05
N TRP A 181 7.95 10.28 -9.19
CA TRP A 181 8.17 9.65 -10.50
C TRP A 181 6.89 9.49 -11.35
N MET A 182 5.72 9.43 -10.71
CA MET A 182 4.40 9.34 -11.32
C MET A 182 3.86 10.70 -11.73
N VAL A 183 4.33 11.77 -11.09
CA VAL A 183 3.74 13.12 -11.13
C VAL A 183 4.84 14.16 -11.38
N LYS A 184 5.72 13.86 -12.34
CA LYS A 184 6.79 14.78 -12.70
C LYS A 184 6.20 16.08 -13.25
N LYS A 185 6.88 17.19 -12.94
CA LYS A 185 6.45 18.54 -13.30
C LYS A 185 6.18 18.70 -14.80
N ASP A 186 7.04 18.16 -15.65
CA ASP A 186 6.87 18.19 -17.11
C ASP A 186 5.59 17.48 -17.57
N MET A 187 5.22 16.37 -16.94
CA MET A 187 3.99 15.64 -17.27
C MET A 187 2.74 16.41 -16.86
N ILE A 188 2.79 17.11 -15.71
CA ILE A 188 1.69 17.95 -15.23
C ILE A 188 1.54 19.19 -16.12
N GLU A 189 2.64 19.88 -16.42
CA GLU A 189 2.63 21.10 -17.24
C GLU A 189 2.10 20.86 -18.65
N ASN A 190 2.46 19.71 -19.25
CA ASN A 190 1.99 19.28 -20.57
C ASN A 190 0.69 18.47 -20.51
N GLU A 191 -0.01 18.45 -19.38
CA GLU A 191 -1.32 17.81 -19.20
C GLU A 191 -1.37 16.34 -19.65
N GLN A 192 -0.29 15.59 -19.41
CA GLN A 192 -0.12 14.20 -19.82
C GLN A 192 -0.87 13.22 -18.88
N TRP A 193 -2.16 13.46 -18.65
CA TRP A 193 -2.98 12.75 -17.65
C TRP A 193 -3.06 11.24 -17.88
N ASP A 194 -3.19 10.80 -19.13
CA ASP A 194 -3.21 9.37 -19.46
C ASP A 194 -1.87 8.69 -19.16
N LYS A 195 -0.75 9.39 -19.39
CA LYS A 195 0.58 8.89 -19.06
C LYS A 195 0.78 8.79 -17.55
N ILE A 196 0.32 9.78 -16.79
CA ILE A 196 0.34 9.75 -15.32
C ILE A 196 -0.50 8.56 -14.82
N THR A 197 -1.70 8.37 -15.37
CA THR A 197 -2.57 7.24 -15.05
C THR A 197 -1.85 5.90 -15.28
N ALA A 198 -1.25 5.71 -16.45
CA ALA A 198 -0.54 4.48 -16.80
C ALA A 198 0.64 4.19 -15.85
N ILE A 199 1.45 5.20 -15.51
CA ILE A 199 2.57 5.05 -14.56
C ILE A 199 2.06 4.65 -13.17
N CYS A 200 0.93 5.21 -12.72
CA CYS A 200 0.33 4.84 -11.45
C CYS A 200 -0.17 3.40 -11.45
N GLN A 201 -0.85 2.97 -12.52
CA GLN A 201 -1.33 1.59 -12.67
C GLN A 201 -0.16 0.59 -12.67
N ASP A 202 0.92 0.90 -13.38
CA ASP A 202 2.12 0.07 -13.40
C ASP A 202 2.77 -0.03 -12.01
N ALA A 203 2.81 1.08 -11.27
CA ALA A 203 3.33 1.11 -9.91
C ALA A 203 2.46 0.28 -8.94
N VAL A 204 1.13 0.42 -9.01
CA VAL A 204 0.19 -0.38 -8.21
C VAL A 204 0.33 -1.86 -8.55
N LYS A 205 0.31 -2.23 -9.84
CA LYS A 205 0.47 -3.62 -10.30
C LYS A 205 1.76 -4.24 -9.76
N THR A 206 2.86 -3.49 -9.87
CA THR A 206 4.18 -3.93 -9.40
C THR A 206 4.20 -4.06 -7.87
N MET A 207 3.58 -3.13 -7.13
CA MET A 207 3.46 -3.19 -5.67
C MET A 207 2.67 -4.41 -5.19
N LEU A 208 1.54 -4.71 -5.83
CA LEU A 208 0.67 -5.81 -5.40
C LEU A 208 1.28 -7.17 -5.71
N ASP A 209 1.99 -7.29 -6.83
CA ASP A 209 2.65 -8.51 -7.31
C ASP A 209 1.69 -9.73 -7.33
N LEU A 210 0.45 -9.51 -7.82
CA LEU A 210 -0.58 -10.53 -7.87
C LEU A 210 -0.21 -11.65 -8.84
N LYS A 211 -0.18 -12.90 -8.37
CA LYS A 211 0.15 -14.10 -9.15
C LYS A 211 -0.71 -15.27 -8.73
N ILE A 212 -1.02 -16.19 -9.65
CA ILE A 212 -1.60 -17.47 -9.25
C ILE A 212 -0.51 -18.26 -8.50
N LYS A 213 -0.80 -18.62 -7.24
CA LYS A 213 0.07 -19.44 -6.39
C LYS A 213 -0.14 -20.92 -6.68
N HIS A 214 -1.40 -21.35 -6.60
CA HIS A 214 -1.81 -22.73 -6.79
C HIS A 214 -3.31 -22.85 -7.08
N LEU A 215 -3.70 -24.01 -7.62
CA LEU A 215 -5.07 -24.42 -7.85
C LEU A 215 -5.43 -25.55 -6.88
N GLY A 216 -6.41 -25.32 -6.03
CA GLY A 216 -7.10 -26.32 -5.23
C GLY A 216 -8.12 -27.09 -6.04
N ILE A 217 -8.09 -28.42 -5.95
CA ILE A 217 -9.06 -29.33 -6.58
C ILE A 217 -9.81 -30.04 -5.48
N ASN A 218 -11.14 -29.86 -5.43
CA ASN A 218 -11.97 -30.52 -4.44
C ASN A 218 -12.19 -32.01 -4.80
N CYS A 219 -12.08 -32.89 -3.81
CA CYS A 219 -12.49 -34.30 -3.90
C CYS A 219 -13.49 -34.63 -2.78
N GLU A 220 -14.29 -35.68 -2.97
CA GLU A 220 -15.30 -36.10 -1.97
C GLU A 220 -14.63 -36.57 -0.67
N ASN A 221 -13.47 -37.23 -0.77
CA ASN A 221 -12.77 -37.85 0.34
C ASN A 221 -11.28 -38.07 0.05
N ALA A 222 -10.55 -38.54 1.07
CA ALA A 222 -9.12 -38.80 1.00
C ALA A 222 -8.72 -39.85 -0.05
N GLU A 223 -9.53 -40.90 -0.27
CA GLU A 223 -9.22 -41.93 -1.25
C GLU A 223 -9.29 -41.39 -2.69
N GLU A 224 -10.28 -40.56 -2.99
CA GLU A 224 -10.38 -39.89 -4.28
C GLU A 224 -9.23 -38.91 -4.48
N ALA A 225 -8.89 -38.12 -3.45
CA ALA A 225 -7.75 -37.22 -3.49
C ALA A 225 -6.44 -37.96 -3.78
N GLU A 226 -6.22 -39.11 -3.13
CA GLU A 226 -5.04 -39.95 -3.37
C GLU A 226 -4.99 -40.48 -4.80
N ARG A 227 -6.10 -40.97 -5.35
CA ARG A 227 -6.18 -41.42 -6.75
C ARG A 227 -5.86 -40.28 -7.72
N THR A 228 -6.46 -39.12 -7.51
CA THR A 228 -6.27 -37.93 -8.35
C THR A 228 -4.83 -37.43 -8.30
N ALA A 229 -4.26 -37.26 -7.10
CA ALA A 229 -2.89 -36.81 -6.93
C ALA A 229 -1.88 -37.79 -7.52
N LYS A 230 -2.05 -39.11 -7.31
CA LYS A 230 -1.19 -40.12 -7.92
C LYS A 230 -1.25 -40.09 -9.44
N LEU A 231 -2.43 -39.91 -10.03
CA LEU A 231 -2.57 -39.78 -11.48
C LEU A 231 -1.82 -38.56 -12.01
N LEU A 232 -1.95 -37.40 -11.35
CA LEU A 232 -1.23 -36.18 -11.71
C LEU A 232 0.29 -36.36 -11.60
N CYS A 233 0.78 -36.88 -10.47
CA CYS A 233 2.19 -37.16 -10.23
C CYS A 233 2.75 -38.14 -11.28
N ALA A 234 2.01 -39.22 -11.61
CA ALA A 234 2.44 -40.20 -12.59
C ALA A 234 2.40 -39.68 -14.04
N ALA A 235 1.37 -38.93 -14.42
CA ALA A 235 1.20 -38.44 -15.78
C ALA A 235 2.21 -37.36 -16.16
N PHE A 236 2.57 -36.48 -15.21
CA PHE A 236 3.41 -35.30 -15.47
C PHE A 236 4.78 -35.33 -14.77
N GLY A 237 5.05 -36.35 -13.96
CA GLY A 237 6.32 -36.51 -13.26
C GLY A 237 6.50 -35.60 -12.04
N PHE A 238 5.41 -35.13 -11.44
CA PHE A 238 5.44 -34.27 -10.24
C PHE A 238 5.74 -35.07 -8.97
N ALA A 239 6.31 -34.41 -7.97
CA ALA A 239 6.41 -34.96 -6.62
C ALA A 239 5.07 -34.82 -5.90
N CYS A 240 4.72 -35.81 -5.09
CA CYS A 240 3.52 -35.79 -4.26
C CYS A 240 3.93 -35.45 -2.82
N ASN A 241 3.32 -34.42 -2.24
CA ASN A 241 3.53 -34.02 -0.84
C ASN A 241 2.19 -34.11 -0.08
N ASP A 242 2.07 -35.12 0.76
CA ASP A 242 0.85 -35.41 1.49
C ASP A 242 0.78 -34.65 2.82
N THR A 243 -0.37 -34.06 3.11
CA THR A 243 -0.67 -33.34 4.34
C THR A 243 -1.97 -33.86 4.95
N ASP A 244 -2.32 -33.43 6.16
CA ASP A 244 -3.56 -33.87 6.81
C ASP A 244 -4.83 -33.52 6.02
N VAL A 245 -4.80 -32.43 5.25
CA VAL A 245 -6.00 -31.85 4.60
C VAL A 245 -5.99 -31.93 3.08
N SER A 246 -4.82 -32.06 2.47
CA SER A 246 -4.64 -32.07 1.02
C SER A 246 -3.36 -32.80 0.60
N ILE A 247 -3.26 -33.14 -0.69
CA ILE A 247 -2.04 -33.68 -1.32
C ILE A 247 -1.60 -32.67 -2.38
N PHE A 248 -0.44 -32.07 -2.20
CA PHE A 248 0.16 -31.20 -3.21
C PHE A 248 0.88 -32.02 -4.27
N THR A 249 0.74 -31.61 -5.54
CA THR A 249 1.62 -32.06 -6.61
C THR A 249 2.59 -30.93 -6.96
N ASP A 250 3.85 -31.10 -6.59
CA ASP A 250 4.86 -30.06 -6.44
C ASP A 250 4.32 -28.87 -5.61
N THR A 251 4.11 -27.71 -6.24
CA THR A 251 3.60 -26.50 -5.59
C THR A 251 2.34 -25.94 -6.26
N ALA A 252 1.96 -26.45 -7.43
CA ALA A 252 0.98 -25.81 -8.30
C ALA A 252 -0.45 -26.34 -8.10
N LEU A 253 -0.63 -27.63 -7.80
CA LEU A 253 -1.94 -28.24 -7.59
C LEU A 253 -2.07 -28.77 -6.16
N GLU A 254 -3.15 -28.42 -5.51
CA GLU A 254 -3.52 -28.86 -4.16
C GLU A 254 -4.77 -29.73 -4.25
N VAL A 255 -4.63 -31.04 -4.15
CA VAL A 255 -5.77 -31.96 -4.20
C VAL A 255 -6.35 -32.11 -2.80
N MET A 256 -7.54 -31.55 -2.57
CA MET A 256 -8.18 -31.51 -1.26
C MET A 256 -8.80 -32.86 -0.91
N LYS A 257 -8.65 -33.31 0.34
CA LYS A 257 -9.24 -34.58 0.83
C LYS A 257 -10.72 -34.47 1.21
N PHE A 258 -11.34 -33.33 0.94
CA PHE A 258 -12.74 -33.02 1.22
C PHE A 258 -13.22 -31.90 0.28
N LYS A 259 -14.54 -31.69 0.23
CA LYS A 259 -15.15 -30.55 -0.48
C LYS A 259 -14.94 -29.25 0.31
N GLY A 260 -13.91 -28.50 -0.06
CA GLY A 260 -13.64 -27.16 0.43
C GLY A 260 -14.56 -26.09 -0.19
N ARG A 261 -14.15 -24.83 -0.07
CA ARG A 261 -14.84 -23.71 -0.73
C ARG A 261 -14.68 -23.80 -2.25
N GLY A 262 -15.66 -23.27 -2.98
CA GLY A 262 -15.69 -23.32 -4.43
C GLY A 262 -16.30 -24.62 -4.94
N THR A 263 -17.16 -24.53 -5.95
CA THR A 263 -17.76 -25.71 -6.59
C THR A 263 -16.69 -26.69 -7.11
N ASN A 264 -15.65 -26.16 -7.73
CA ASN A 264 -14.55 -26.93 -8.35
C ASN A 264 -13.28 -26.98 -7.48
N GLY A 265 -13.25 -26.23 -6.38
CA GLY A 265 -12.06 -25.98 -5.56
C GLY A 265 -11.72 -24.49 -5.50
N HIS A 266 -10.46 -24.16 -5.24
CA HIS A 266 -10.02 -22.77 -5.05
C HIS A 266 -8.85 -22.36 -5.91
N VAL A 267 -8.70 -21.06 -6.16
CA VAL A 267 -7.51 -20.47 -6.76
C VAL A 267 -6.86 -19.56 -5.73
N ALA A 268 -5.62 -19.87 -5.38
CA ALA A 268 -4.81 -19.04 -4.51
C ALA A 268 -4.13 -17.94 -5.32
N ILE A 269 -4.34 -16.69 -4.94
CA ILE A 269 -3.65 -15.53 -5.50
C ILE A 269 -2.61 -15.07 -4.48
N ALA A 270 -1.35 -15.26 -4.82
CA ALA A 270 -0.22 -14.74 -4.07
C ALA A 270 -0.11 -13.22 -4.27
N CYS A 271 0.29 -12.50 -3.22
CA CYS A 271 0.53 -11.07 -3.27
C CYS A 271 1.62 -10.65 -2.29
N SER A 272 2.21 -9.47 -2.50
CA SER A 272 3.23 -8.94 -1.59
C SER A 272 2.68 -8.53 -0.23
N ASN A 273 1.42 -8.08 -0.19
CA ASN A 273 0.73 -7.64 1.02
C ASN A 273 -0.80 -7.78 0.83
N VAL A 274 -1.46 -8.56 1.69
CA VAL A 274 -2.89 -8.86 1.54
C VAL A 274 -3.76 -7.65 1.83
N ASP A 275 -3.44 -6.85 2.86
CA ASP A 275 -4.23 -5.66 3.21
C ASP A 275 -4.25 -4.62 2.07
N ARG A 276 -3.12 -4.46 1.35
CA ARG A 276 -3.04 -3.62 0.16
C ARG A 276 -3.78 -4.23 -1.02
N ALA A 277 -3.61 -5.53 -1.27
CA ALA A 277 -4.32 -6.22 -2.35
C ALA A 277 -5.83 -6.14 -2.18
N GLU A 278 -6.32 -6.35 -0.96
CA GLU A 278 -7.72 -6.18 -0.57
C GLU A 278 -8.21 -4.76 -0.88
N TYR A 279 -7.50 -3.74 -0.42
CA TYR A 279 -7.86 -2.35 -0.66
C TYR A 279 -7.99 -2.03 -2.16
N HIS A 280 -6.97 -2.36 -2.95
CA HIS A 280 -6.93 -2.05 -4.37
C HIS A 280 -7.94 -2.85 -5.20
N LEU A 281 -8.18 -4.11 -4.86
CA LEU A 281 -9.24 -4.91 -5.50
C LEU A 281 -10.64 -4.43 -5.08
N GLY A 282 -10.80 -3.95 -3.84
CA GLY A 282 -12.03 -3.31 -3.37
C GLY A 282 -12.39 -2.06 -4.17
N LEU A 283 -11.41 -1.24 -4.56
CA LEU A 283 -11.62 -0.11 -5.48
C LEU A 283 -12.14 -0.55 -6.87
N GLN A 284 -11.93 -1.81 -7.23
CA GLN A 284 -12.41 -2.43 -8.48
C GLN A 284 -13.73 -3.18 -8.30
N GLY A 285 -14.36 -3.08 -7.12
CA GLY A 285 -15.65 -3.71 -6.80
C GLY A 285 -15.56 -5.15 -6.30
N VAL A 286 -14.35 -5.66 -6.02
CA VAL A 286 -14.18 -6.99 -5.43
C VAL A 286 -14.55 -6.95 -3.95
N SER A 287 -15.42 -7.86 -3.52
CA SER A 287 -15.82 -8.02 -2.12
C SER A 287 -15.14 -9.23 -1.48
N PHE A 288 -14.97 -9.19 -0.16
CA PHE A 288 -14.24 -10.21 0.61
C PHE A 288 -15.10 -10.78 1.74
N ASP A 289 -14.91 -12.07 2.03
CA ASP A 289 -15.54 -12.75 3.15
C ASP A 289 -14.67 -12.57 4.41
N GLU A 290 -15.05 -11.60 5.23
CA GLU A 290 -14.37 -11.26 6.49
C GLU A 290 -14.29 -12.45 7.47
N SER A 291 -15.24 -13.39 7.43
CA SER A 291 -15.21 -14.57 8.32
C SER A 291 -14.02 -15.49 8.03
N SER A 292 -13.41 -15.36 6.85
CA SER A 292 -12.26 -16.16 6.43
C SER A 292 -10.90 -15.55 6.76
N ARG A 293 -10.88 -14.30 7.24
CA ARG A 293 -9.65 -13.54 7.46
C ARG A 293 -8.74 -14.25 8.45
N LYS A 294 -7.47 -14.43 8.07
CA LYS A 294 -6.42 -14.83 9.00
C LYS A 294 -5.39 -13.73 9.10
N THR A 295 -4.89 -13.52 10.31
CA THR A 295 -3.87 -12.51 10.59
C THR A 295 -2.63 -13.13 11.23
N ASP A 296 -1.48 -12.48 11.06
CA ASP A 296 -0.28 -12.80 11.83
C ASP A 296 -0.34 -12.25 13.27
N ALA A 297 0.70 -12.51 14.05
CA ALA A 297 0.82 -12.03 15.44
C ALA A 297 0.87 -10.49 15.58
N LYS A 298 1.10 -9.76 14.48
CA LYS A 298 1.08 -8.29 14.43
C LYS A 298 -0.27 -7.75 13.96
N GLY A 299 -1.26 -8.62 13.75
CA GLY A 299 -2.61 -8.25 13.29
C GLY A 299 -2.72 -7.96 11.81
N ARG A 300 -1.72 -8.34 11.00
CA ARG A 300 -1.71 -8.10 9.54
C ARG A 300 -2.34 -9.26 8.82
N THR A 301 -3.10 -8.99 7.78
CA THR A 301 -3.79 -10.05 7.04
C THR A 301 -2.79 -10.90 6.27
N THR A 302 -2.90 -12.21 6.43
CA THR A 302 -2.08 -13.21 5.72
C THR A 302 -2.91 -14.03 4.74
N PHE A 303 -4.24 -14.02 4.89
CA PHE A 303 -5.17 -14.81 4.10
C PHE A 303 -6.55 -14.18 4.11
N LEU A 304 -7.22 -14.14 2.95
CA LEU A 304 -8.60 -13.64 2.83
C LEU A 304 -9.28 -14.19 1.58
N TYR A 305 -10.45 -14.84 1.71
CA TYR A 305 -11.26 -15.22 0.55
C TYR A 305 -12.04 -14.02 -0.02
N LEU A 306 -12.20 -14.03 -1.34
CA LEU A 306 -13.23 -13.25 -2.01
C LEU A 306 -14.62 -13.77 -1.60
N GLN A 307 -15.61 -12.89 -1.62
CA GLN A 307 -16.99 -13.23 -1.29
C GLN A 307 -17.64 -14.13 -2.35
N ASP A 308 -17.35 -13.86 -3.63
CA ASP A 308 -17.96 -14.53 -4.77
C ASP A 308 -17.03 -15.57 -5.40
N GLU A 309 -17.62 -16.61 -6.00
CA GLU A 309 -16.91 -17.55 -6.86
C GLU A 309 -16.74 -16.99 -8.27
N ILE A 310 -15.60 -17.29 -8.92
CA ILE A 310 -15.35 -16.96 -10.33
C ILE A 310 -15.18 -18.27 -11.09
N GLY A 311 -16.09 -18.54 -12.03
CA GLY A 311 -16.06 -19.79 -12.82
C GLY A 311 -16.23 -21.06 -11.97
N GLY A 312 -16.93 -20.98 -10.83
CA GLY A 312 -17.10 -22.09 -9.90
C GLY A 312 -15.90 -22.37 -9.00
N PHE A 313 -14.89 -21.49 -8.97
CA PHE A 313 -13.78 -21.56 -8.03
C PHE A 313 -13.88 -20.46 -6.98
N ALA A 314 -13.59 -20.80 -5.74
CA ALA A 314 -13.36 -19.79 -4.71
C ALA A 314 -11.98 -19.16 -4.90
N PHE A 315 -11.85 -17.85 -4.75
CA PHE A 315 -10.57 -17.16 -4.85
C PHE A 315 -10.15 -16.65 -3.48
N HIS A 316 -8.86 -16.76 -3.15
CA HIS A 316 -8.34 -16.16 -1.93
C HIS A 316 -6.99 -15.49 -2.16
N LEU A 317 -6.78 -14.41 -1.44
CA LEU A 317 -5.49 -13.76 -1.31
C LEU A 317 -4.66 -14.48 -0.26
N THR A 318 -3.37 -14.63 -0.54
CA THR A 318 -2.38 -15.10 0.43
C THR A 318 -1.07 -14.36 0.22
N ARG A 319 -0.29 -14.19 1.29
CA ARG A 319 1.05 -13.59 1.17
C ARG A 319 1.96 -14.54 0.37
N ASN A 320 2.80 -13.96 -0.50
CA ASN A 320 3.89 -14.67 -1.18
C ASN A 320 4.75 -15.44 -0.17
#